data_AF-A0A8S3FDX7-F1
#
_entry.id   AF-A0A8S3FDX7-F1
#
_cell.length_a   1.000
_cell.length_b   1.000
_cell.length_c   1.000
_cell.angle_alpha   90.00
_cell.angle_beta   90.00
_cell.angle_gamma   90.00
#
_symmetry.space_group_name_H-M   'P 1'
#
loop_
_entity.id
_entity.type
_entity.pdbx_description
1 polymer ?
#
loop_
_entity_poly.entity_id
_entity_poly.type
_entity_poly.pdbx_seq_one_letter_code
_entity_poly.pdbx_strand_id
1 'polypeptide(L)'
;RAGECLEPALIEVYKDAKIGKILIQTNQLTGEPELHFLRLPRDISNTYVFILDATIATGAAALMAIRVLLDHNVPEDKIALLSLLVSKQGVLTVAYAFPKVKIVTTAYDTQLDQETGFICPGLGNFGDRYFGTDPIASDNEDIIYGQCGYVSSQSVTPNSPQQSSKLNHVHRDLSPLNTLRSNDHEEVFQKT
;
A
#
# COMPACT_ATOMS: atom_id res chain seq x y z
N ARG A 1 -7.99 1.55 -8.49
CA ARG A 1 -8.15 0.11 -8.18
C ARG A 1 -7.73 -0.20 -6.75
N ALA A 2 -6.46 -0.01 -6.37
CA ALA A 2 -5.98 -0.33 -5.01
C ALA A 2 -6.83 0.30 -3.89
N GLY A 3 -7.18 1.59 -3.99
CA GLY A 3 -8.06 2.26 -3.01
C GLY A 3 -9.46 1.65 -2.80
N GLU A 4 -9.98 0.88 -3.75
CA GLU A 4 -11.31 0.26 -3.63
C GLU A 4 -11.33 -0.87 -2.59
N CYS A 5 -10.18 -1.44 -2.23
CA CYS A 5 -10.11 -2.45 -1.18
C CYS A 5 -10.48 -1.88 0.21
N LEU A 6 -10.31 -0.58 0.42
CA LEU A 6 -10.57 0.09 1.69
C LEU A 6 -12.02 0.56 1.82
N GLU A 7 -12.76 0.60 0.71
CA GLU A 7 -14.15 1.07 0.68
C GLU A 7 -15.10 0.23 1.55
N PRO A 8 -15.10 -1.13 1.49
CA PRO A 8 -15.99 -1.93 2.32
C PRO A 8 -15.79 -1.69 3.82
N ALA A 9 -14.52 -1.58 4.25
CA ALA A 9 -14.19 -1.30 5.64
C ALA A 9 -14.65 0.09 6.09
N LEU A 10 -14.53 1.10 5.22
CA LEU A 10 -15.02 2.45 5.52
C LEU A 10 -16.54 2.48 5.66
N ILE A 11 -17.27 1.81 4.77
CA ILE A 11 -18.75 1.76 4.79
C ILE A 11 -19.26 1.01 6.02
N GLU A 12 -18.54 0.00 6.49
CA GLU A 12 -18.90 -0.72 7.72
C GLU A 12 -18.89 0.20 8.95
N VAL A 13 -17.89 1.09 9.04
CA VAL A 13 -17.77 2.07 10.13
C VAL A 13 -18.73 3.24 9.93
N TYR A 14 -18.85 3.75 8.71
CA TYR A 14 -19.68 4.92 8.38
C TYR A 14 -20.62 4.61 7.21
N LYS A 15 -21.84 4.19 7.55
CA LYS A 15 -22.83 3.67 6.59
C LYS A 15 -23.35 4.69 5.58
N ASP A 16 -23.34 5.97 5.93
CA ASP A 16 -23.84 7.06 5.08
C ASP A 16 -22.72 7.72 4.26
N ALA A 17 -21.57 7.04 4.10
CA ALA A 17 -20.47 7.51 3.26
C ALA A 17 -20.93 7.67 1.80
N LYS A 18 -20.71 8.86 1.22
CA LYS A 18 -20.85 9.07 -0.22
C LYS A 18 -19.55 8.66 -0.90
N ILE A 19 -19.62 7.73 -1.84
CA ILE A 19 -18.45 7.21 -2.56
C ILE A 19 -18.24 7.98 -3.86
N GLY A 20 -17.05 8.55 -4.01
CA GLY A 20 -16.52 9.04 -5.28
C GLY A 20 -15.48 8.09 -5.83
N LYS A 21 -15.31 8.08 -7.15
CA LYS A 21 -14.33 7.24 -7.86
C LYS A 21 -13.45 8.09 -8.74
N ILE A 22 -12.14 7.91 -8.59
CA ILE A 22 -11.11 8.53 -9.41
C ILE A 22 -10.21 7.41 -9.93
N LEU A 23 -10.03 7.33 -11.25
CA LEU A 23 -9.08 6.44 -11.88
C LEU A 23 -7.95 7.28 -12.47
N ILE A 24 -6.78 7.16 -11.85
CA ILE A 24 -5.55 7.73 -12.35
C ILE A 24 -4.65 6.58 -12.76
N GLN A 25 -4.06 6.69 -13.93
CA GLN A 25 -3.10 5.72 -14.46
C GLN A 25 -1.91 6.48 -15.00
N THR A 26 -0.71 5.97 -14.70
CA THR A 26 0.51 6.54 -15.25
C THR A 26 0.67 6.08 -16.70
N ASN A 27 0.85 7.04 -17.60
CA ASN A 27 1.16 6.76 -18.98
C ASN A 27 2.59 6.18 -19.06
N GLN A 28 2.74 5.00 -19.66
CA GLN A 28 4.03 4.30 -19.73
C GLN A 28 5.06 4.99 -20.65
N LEU A 29 4.59 5.79 -21.62
CA LEU A 29 5.47 6.48 -22.56
C LEU A 29 6.03 7.79 -21.96
N THR A 30 5.19 8.53 -21.24
CA THR A 30 5.56 9.85 -20.67
C THR A 30 5.97 9.77 -19.20
N GLY A 31 5.55 8.73 -18.48
CA GLY A 31 5.71 8.62 -17.03
C GLY A 31 4.77 9.54 -16.23
N GLU A 32 3.86 10.26 -16.89
CA GLU A 32 2.98 11.23 -16.24
C GLU A 32 1.64 10.59 -15.81
N PRO A 33 1.07 11.01 -14.67
CA PRO A 33 -0.23 10.52 -14.22
C PRO A 33 -1.37 11.17 -15.03
N GLU A 34 -2.19 10.34 -15.68
CA GLU A 34 -3.36 10.76 -16.46
C GLU A 34 -4.67 10.40 -15.74
N LEU A 35 -5.66 11.30 -15.81
CA LEU A 35 -6.99 11.07 -15.27
C LEU A 35 -7.86 10.38 -16.32
N HIS A 36 -8.21 9.12 -16.09
CA HIS A 36 -9.02 8.32 -17.02
C HIS A 36 -10.51 8.28 -16.67
N PHE A 37 -10.85 8.37 -15.39
CA PHE A 37 -12.24 8.34 -14.95
C PHE A 37 -12.43 9.19 -13.71
N LEU A 38 -13.53 9.93 -13.69
CA LEU A 38 -13.90 10.78 -12.56
C LEU A 38 -15.41 10.74 -12.35
N ARG A 39 -15.83 10.37 -11.14
CA ARG A 39 -17.21 10.47 -10.70
C ARG A 39 -17.25 10.85 -9.23
N LEU A 40 -17.60 12.10 -8.95
CA LEU A 40 -17.67 12.67 -7.60
C LEU A 40 -19.12 12.96 -7.18
N PRO A 41 -19.44 12.92 -5.88
CA PRO A 41 -20.70 13.44 -5.36
C PRO A 41 -20.89 14.93 -5.68
N ARG A 42 -22.14 15.36 -5.90
CA ARG A 42 -22.46 16.75 -6.32
C ARG A 42 -22.13 17.81 -5.25
N ASP A 43 -22.12 17.43 -3.98
CA ASP A 43 -21.96 18.31 -2.82
C ASP A 43 -20.59 18.15 -2.12
N ILE A 44 -19.56 17.79 -2.88
CA ILE A 44 -18.23 17.48 -2.33
C ILE A 44 -17.53 18.69 -1.70
N SER A 45 -17.80 19.91 -2.18
CA SER A 45 -17.09 21.14 -1.77
C SER A 45 -17.22 21.49 -0.29
N ASN A 46 -18.32 21.09 0.36
CA ASN A 46 -18.56 21.39 1.78
C ASN A 46 -18.22 20.24 2.75
N THR A 47 -17.80 19.09 2.23
CA THR A 47 -17.65 17.85 3.01
C THR A 47 -16.17 17.53 3.26
N TYR A 48 -15.90 16.71 4.29
CA TYR A 48 -14.57 16.10 4.46
C TYR A 48 -14.38 14.97 3.46
N VAL A 49 -13.22 14.93 2.81
CA VAL A 49 -12.91 13.95 1.76
C VAL A 49 -11.77 13.06 2.21
N PHE A 50 -12.03 11.75 2.24
CA PHE A 50 -11.02 10.73 2.44
C PHE A 50 -10.59 10.18 1.07
N ILE A 51 -9.32 10.40 0.72
CA ILE A 51 -8.69 9.72 -0.41
C ILE A 51 -8.19 8.38 0.11
N LEU A 52 -8.74 7.29 -0.42
CA LEU A 52 -8.34 5.93 -0.05
C LEU A 52 -7.35 5.40 -1.10
N ASP A 53 -6.16 5.02 -0.67
CA ASP A 53 -5.19 4.32 -1.52
C ASP A 53 -4.35 3.34 -0.72
N ALA A 54 -4.21 2.08 -1.17
CA ALA A 54 -3.54 1.07 -0.37
C ALA A 54 -2.03 1.35 -0.20
N THR A 55 -1.37 1.84 -1.25
CA THR A 55 0.07 2.05 -1.27
C THR A 55 0.44 3.35 -1.95
N ILE A 56 1.23 4.21 -1.28
CA ILE A 56 1.72 5.47 -1.84
C ILE A 56 3.24 5.38 -1.99
N ALA A 57 3.68 5.07 -3.21
CA ALA A 57 5.10 4.98 -3.59
C ALA A 57 5.70 6.36 -3.85
N THR A 58 5.62 6.86 -5.09
CA THR A 58 6.14 8.19 -5.47
C THR A 58 5.23 9.35 -5.06
N GLY A 59 3.94 9.06 -4.82
CA GLY A 59 2.92 10.07 -4.51
C GLY A 59 2.32 10.76 -5.74
N ALA A 60 2.77 10.46 -6.96
CA ALA A 60 2.30 11.15 -8.17
C ALA A 60 0.78 11.01 -8.39
N ALA A 61 0.23 9.80 -8.20
CA ALA A 61 -1.21 9.57 -8.30
C ALA A 61 -2.00 10.31 -7.20
N ALA A 62 -1.49 10.32 -5.97
CA ALA A 62 -2.10 11.03 -4.85
C ALA A 62 -2.12 12.55 -5.08
N LEU A 63 -1.02 13.12 -5.61
CA LEU A 63 -0.95 14.53 -6.00
C LEU A 63 -2.02 14.90 -7.03
N MET A 64 -2.14 14.08 -8.09
CA MET A 64 -3.14 14.30 -9.13
C MET A 64 -4.57 14.20 -8.57
N ALA A 65 -4.82 13.24 -7.68
CA ALA A 65 -6.12 13.11 -7.02
C ALA A 65 -6.46 14.33 -6.16
N ILE A 66 -5.51 14.82 -5.34
CA ILE A 66 -5.71 16.05 -4.56
C ILE A 66 -5.97 17.24 -5.49
N ARG A 67 -5.20 17.38 -6.57
CA ARG A 67 -5.38 18.48 -7.52
C ARG A 67 -6.79 18.49 -8.11
N VAL A 68 -7.28 17.34 -8.53
CA VAL A 68 -8.64 17.19 -9.06
C VAL A 68 -9.69 17.59 -8.01
N LEU A 69 -9.50 17.24 -6.74
CA LEU A 69 -10.43 17.64 -5.67
C LEU A 69 -10.42 19.15 -5.42
N LEU A 70 -9.24 19.78 -5.43
CA LEU A 70 -9.11 21.24 -5.31
C LEU A 70 -9.80 21.95 -6.48
N ASP A 71 -9.66 21.43 -7.71
CA ASP A 71 -10.34 21.96 -8.89
C ASP A 71 -11.88 21.85 -8.78
N HIS A 72 -12.39 20.93 -7.94
CA HIS A 72 -13.81 20.80 -7.59
C HIS A 72 -14.22 21.61 -6.35
N ASN A 73 -13.41 22.59 -5.94
CA ASN A 73 -13.63 23.49 -4.79
C ASN A 73 -13.69 22.77 -3.44
N VAL A 74 -13.04 21.61 -3.31
CA VAL A 74 -12.80 21.00 -2.00
C VAL A 74 -11.67 21.77 -1.33
N PRO A 75 -11.83 22.29 -0.10
CA PRO A 75 -10.77 23.00 0.58
C PRO A 75 -9.69 22.02 1.07
N GLU A 76 -8.42 22.41 0.92
CA GLU A 76 -7.25 21.57 1.16
C GLU A 76 -7.21 20.96 2.58
N ASP A 77 -7.62 21.71 3.59
CA ASP A 77 -7.66 21.31 5.01
C ASP A 77 -8.73 20.27 5.34
N LYS A 78 -9.67 20.02 4.41
CA LYS A 78 -10.69 18.98 4.53
C LYS A 78 -10.34 17.69 3.80
N ILE A 79 -9.16 17.62 3.18
CA ILE A 79 -8.68 16.43 2.48
C ILE A 79 -7.76 15.63 3.40
N ALA A 80 -8.05 14.34 3.53
CA ALA A 80 -7.19 13.40 4.24
C ALA A 80 -6.89 12.17 3.36
N LEU A 81 -5.61 11.84 3.22
CA LEU A 81 -5.11 10.64 2.56
C LEU A 81 -5.03 9.50 3.59
N LEU A 82 -5.73 8.40 3.31
CA LEU A 82 -5.69 7.17 4.11
C LEU A 82 -4.96 6.09 3.31
N SER A 83 -3.90 5.53 3.87
CA SER A 83 -3.10 4.51 3.20
C SER A 83 -2.57 3.42 4.12
N LEU A 84 -2.40 2.20 3.62
CA LEU A 84 -1.80 1.12 4.41
C LEU A 84 -0.27 1.28 4.49
N LEU A 85 0.36 1.61 3.37
CA LEU A 85 1.81 1.74 3.29
C LEU A 85 2.20 2.98 2.49
N VAL A 86 3.08 3.80 3.06
CA VAL A 86 3.60 4.98 2.38
C VAL A 86 5.13 4.96 2.39
N SER A 87 5.73 5.37 1.27
CA SER A 87 7.17 5.56 1.19
C SER A 87 7.60 6.94 1.69
N LYS A 88 8.86 7.06 2.13
CA LYS A 88 9.49 8.35 2.46
C LYS A 88 9.31 9.40 1.36
N GLN A 89 9.54 9.02 0.10
CA GLN A 89 9.41 9.92 -1.03
C GLN A 89 7.95 10.38 -1.22
N GLY A 90 7.00 9.46 -1.10
CA GLY A 90 5.57 9.75 -1.23
C GLY A 90 5.07 10.76 -0.20
N VAL A 91 5.43 10.59 1.08
CA VAL A 91 5.06 11.54 2.15
C VAL A 91 5.62 12.93 1.84
N LEU A 92 6.91 13.02 1.53
CA LEU A 92 7.58 14.31 1.30
C LEU A 92 6.99 15.03 0.09
N THR A 93 6.74 14.31 -1.00
CA THR A 93 6.14 14.86 -2.21
C THR A 93 4.75 15.44 -1.93
N VAL A 94 3.89 14.72 -1.20
CA VAL A 94 2.55 15.20 -0.86
C VAL A 94 2.60 16.36 0.13
N ALA A 95 3.38 16.24 1.20
CA ALA A 95 3.48 17.26 2.25
C ALA A 95 4.08 18.58 1.72
N TYR A 96 5.02 18.51 0.77
CA TYR A 96 5.59 19.69 0.14
C TYR A 96 4.61 20.39 -0.80
N ALA A 97 3.83 19.63 -1.56
CA ALA A 97 2.86 20.19 -2.50
C ALA A 97 1.59 20.71 -1.82
N PHE A 98 1.11 20.01 -0.77
CA PHE A 98 -0.16 20.27 -0.10
C PHE A 98 0.00 20.18 1.43
N PRO A 99 0.54 21.22 2.08
CA PRO A 99 0.89 21.17 3.50
C PRO A 99 -0.32 21.10 4.45
N LYS A 100 -1.55 21.36 3.97
CA LYS A 100 -2.75 21.27 4.81
C LYS A 100 -3.44 19.90 4.72
N VAL A 101 -3.02 19.05 3.78
CA VAL A 101 -3.56 17.70 3.62
C VAL A 101 -3.03 16.81 4.73
N LYS A 102 -3.94 16.09 5.39
CA LYS A 102 -3.57 15.13 6.43
C LYS A 102 -3.25 13.78 5.81
N ILE A 103 -2.14 13.17 6.20
CA ILE A 103 -1.78 11.80 5.78
C ILE A 103 -1.90 10.89 6.99
N VAL A 104 -2.73 9.85 6.88
CA VAL A 104 -2.89 8.81 7.89
C VAL A 104 -2.45 7.50 7.26
N THR A 105 -1.45 6.85 7.88
CA THR A 105 -0.97 5.56 7.40
C THR A 105 -0.65 4.57 8.50
N THR A 106 -0.74 3.28 8.21
CA THR A 106 -0.41 2.21 9.15
C THR A 106 1.07 1.87 9.17
N ALA A 107 1.76 1.99 8.03
CA ALA A 107 3.17 1.63 7.91
C ALA A 107 3.92 2.64 7.03
N TYR A 108 5.20 2.82 7.35
CA TYR A 108 6.08 3.76 6.67
C TYR A 108 7.40 3.08 6.33
N ASP A 109 7.73 3.06 5.05
CA ASP A 109 8.94 2.43 4.54
C ASP A 109 9.89 3.48 3.91
N THR A 110 11.18 3.31 4.13
CA THR A 110 12.19 4.29 3.69
C THR A 110 12.72 4.06 2.28
N GLN A 111 12.66 2.83 1.79
CA GLN A 111 13.29 2.45 0.52
C GLN A 111 12.24 2.30 -0.58
N LEU A 112 12.58 2.83 -1.74
CA LEU A 112 11.86 2.65 -2.99
C LEU A 112 12.86 2.08 -3.98
N ASP A 113 12.53 0.96 -4.60
CA ASP A 113 13.28 0.42 -5.72
C ASP A 113 13.13 1.36 -6.92
N GLN A 114 14.27 1.79 -7.48
CA GLN A 114 14.31 2.73 -8.59
C GLN A 114 13.96 2.08 -9.92
N GLU A 115 14.18 0.77 -10.08
CA GLU A 115 13.89 0.05 -11.32
C GLU A 115 12.43 -0.32 -11.41
N THR A 116 11.86 -0.83 -10.32
CA THR A 116 10.47 -1.30 -10.29
C THR A 116 9.47 -0.26 -9.81
N GLY A 117 9.93 0.78 -9.10
CA GLY A 117 9.06 1.77 -8.46
C GLY A 117 8.27 1.22 -7.27
N PHE A 118 8.62 0.03 -6.76
CA PHE A 118 7.98 -0.57 -5.60
C PHE A 118 8.64 -0.14 -4.29
N ILE A 119 7.83 -0.14 -3.24
CA ILE A 119 8.29 0.12 -1.87
C ILE A 119 8.98 -1.15 -1.35
N CYS A 120 10.12 -0.99 -0.68
CA CYS A 120 10.90 -2.09 -0.12
C CYS A 120 11.08 -1.93 1.40
N PRO A 121 10.80 -2.95 2.24
CA PRO A 121 10.34 -4.31 1.90
C PRO A 121 8.93 -4.39 1.29
N GLY A 122 8.06 -3.43 1.63
CA GLY A 122 6.74 -3.20 1.05
C GLY A 122 5.82 -4.40 0.83
N LEU A 123 4.92 -4.27 -0.16
CA LEU A 123 3.80 -5.20 -0.40
C LEU A 123 3.71 -5.68 -1.85
N GLY A 124 4.67 -5.33 -2.70
CA GLY A 124 4.57 -5.50 -4.15
C GLY A 124 3.35 -4.76 -4.72
N ASN A 125 2.76 -5.29 -5.79
CA ASN A 125 1.53 -4.73 -6.35
C ASN A 125 0.32 -5.16 -5.52
N PHE A 126 -0.07 -4.34 -4.55
CA PHE A 126 -1.21 -4.62 -3.67
C PHE A 126 -2.51 -4.86 -4.44
N GLY A 127 -2.74 -4.09 -5.51
CA GLY A 127 -3.98 -4.20 -6.29
C GLY A 127 -4.13 -5.57 -6.91
N ASP A 128 -3.10 -6.05 -7.59
CA ASP A 128 -3.15 -7.35 -8.26
C ASP A 128 -3.26 -8.51 -7.26
N ARG A 129 -2.53 -8.43 -6.14
CA ARG A 129 -2.62 -9.41 -5.05
C ARG A 129 -4.00 -9.47 -4.40
N TYR A 130 -4.62 -8.31 -4.17
CA TYR A 130 -5.93 -8.24 -3.52
C TYR A 130 -7.06 -8.74 -4.44
N PHE A 131 -6.98 -8.42 -5.73
CA PHE A 131 -8.00 -8.82 -6.71
C PHE A 131 -7.71 -10.18 -7.38
N GLY A 132 -6.54 -10.78 -7.12
CA GLY A 132 -6.11 -12.00 -7.79
C GLY A 132 -5.84 -11.81 -9.28
N THR A 133 -5.37 -10.62 -9.68
CA THR A 133 -5.01 -10.30 -11.07
C THR A 133 -3.51 -10.33 -11.33
N ASP A 134 -2.75 -10.96 -10.43
CA ASP A 134 -1.33 -11.19 -10.62
C ASP A 134 -1.10 -11.97 -11.93
N PRO A 135 -0.07 -11.60 -12.73
CA PRO A 135 0.25 -12.35 -13.93
C PRO A 135 0.55 -13.81 -13.56
N ILE A 136 -0.12 -14.74 -14.25
CA ILE A 136 0.16 -16.18 -14.11
C ILE A 136 1.63 -16.38 -14.48
N ALA A 137 2.43 -16.84 -13.53
CA ALA A 137 3.80 -17.27 -13.81
C ALA A 137 3.72 -18.35 -14.89
N SER A 138 4.16 -18.04 -16.11
CA SER A 138 4.61 -19.09 -17.01
C SER A 138 5.86 -19.73 -16.38
N ASP A 139 6.08 -21.02 -16.60
CA ASP A 139 7.03 -21.90 -15.90
C ASP A 139 8.54 -21.53 -15.98
N ASN A 140 8.90 -20.24 -16.09
CA ASN A 140 10.25 -19.71 -16.01
C ASN A 140 10.35 -18.77 -14.81
N GLU A 141 10.75 -19.31 -13.65
CA GLU A 141 10.77 -18.66 -12.34
C GLU A 141 11.76 -17.48 -12.15
N ASP A 142 12.43 -16.97 -13.17
CA ASP A 142 13.56 -16.03 -12.97
C ASP A 142 13.39 -14.62 -13.54
N ILE A 143 12.20 -14.22 -14.00
CA ILE A 143 11.99 -12.86 -14.52
C ILE A 143 10.63 -12.36 -14.02
N ILE A 144 10.60 -11.17 -13.40
CA ILE A 144 9.44 -10.33 -12.99
C ILE A 144 9.21 -10.18 -11.48
N TYR A 145 9.75 -11.01 -10.59
CA TYR A 145 9.80 -10.67 -9.15
C TYR A 145 11.22 -10.27 -8.76
N GLY A 146 11.54 -8.99 -8.99
CA GLY A 146 12.69 -8.35 -8.37
C GLY A 146 12.69 -8.63 -6.87
N GLN A 147 13.84 -9.07 -6.36
CA GLN A 147 14.09 -9.57 -5.01
C GLN A 147 13.83 -8.50 -3.92
N CYS A 148 12.58 -8.11 -3.73
CA CYS A 148 12.14 -7.54 -2.48
C CYS A 148 11.53 -8.68 -1.68
N GLY A 149 12.38 -9.30 -0.84
CA GLY A 149 12.16 -10.60 -0.21
C GLY A 149 10.78 -10.77 0.42
N TYR A 150 9.90 -11.46 -0.30
CA TYR A 150 8.68 -12.02 0.27
C TYR A 150 8.72 -13.53 0.02
N VAL A 151 9.03 -14.28 1.08
CA VAL A 151 8.96 -15.75 1.05
C VAL A 151 7.47 -16.10 1.05
N SER A 152 6.96 -16.62 -0.06
CA SER A 152 5.60 -17.16 -0.07
C SER A 152 5.53 -18.33 0.92
N SER A 153 4.63 -18.23 1.90
CA SER A 153 4.32 -19.37 2.76
C SER A 153 3.71 -20.45 1.89
N GLN A 154 4.48 -21.51 1.61
CA GLN A 154 4.00 -22.67 0.88
C GLN A 154 2.76 -23.25 1.57
N SER A 155 1.69 -23.40 0.82
CA SER A 155 0.49 -24.13 1.22
C SER A 155 0.84 -25.61 1.39
N VAL A 156 0.85 -26.09 2.63
CA VAL A 156 0.96 -27.52 2.95
C VAL A 156 -0.40 -28.17 2.68
N THR A 157 -0.49 -29.02 1.66
CA THR A 157 -1.62 -29.95 1.49
C THR A 157 -1.26 -31.32 2.09
N PRO A 158 -2.21 -32.02 2.77
CA PRO A 158 -1.92 -33.30 3.42
C PRO A 158 -2.22 -34.51 2.51
N ASN A 159 -1.36 -35.53 2.62
CA ASN A 159 -1.47 -36.95 2.20
C ASN A 159 -1.14 -37.26 0.72
N SER A 160 -0.36 -38.28 0.35
CA SER A 160 -0.11 -39.61 0.95
C SER A 160 1.21 -40.25 0.40
N PRO A 161 1.63 -41.47 0.81
CA PRO A 161 3.03 -41.83 1.09
C PRO A 161 3.78 -42.49 -0.07
N GLN A 162 5.10 -42.25 -0.18
CA GLN A 162 6.09 -43.31 -0.43
C GLN A 162 7.55 -42.80 -0.39
N GLN A 163 8.40 -43.67 0.19
CA GLN A 163 9.84 -43.83 0.01
C GLN A 163 10.83 -42.96 0.81
N SER A 164 11.21 -43.57 1.94
CA SER A 164 12.51 -43.54 2.59
C SER A 164 13.71 -43.48 1.63
N SER A 165 14.66 -42.58 1.90
CA SER A 165 16.01 -42.97 2.36
C SER A 165 16.96 -41.76 2.33
N LYS A 166 17.28 -41.25 3.53
CA LYS A 166 18.63 -41.01 4.04
C LYS A 166 18.53 -40.13 5.29
N LEU A 167 18.62 -40.80 6.44
CA LEU A 167 19.09 -40.19 7.68
C LEU A 167 20.49 -39.61 7.42
N ASN A 168 20.73 -38.40 7.89
CA ASN A 168 21.97 -38.09 8.58
C ASN A 168 21.64 -37.20 9.79
N HIS A 169 22.04 -37.73 10.95
CA HIS A 169 21.93 -37.13 12.26
C HIS A 169 22.67 -35.80 12.38
N VAL A 170 22.00 -34.77 12.92
CA VAL A 170 22.58 -33.95 13.99
C VAL A 170 21.48 -33.68 15.01
N HIS A 171 21.75 -34.06 16.25
CA HIS A 171 20.83 -34.10 17.38
C HIS A 171 20.72 -32.71 18.03
N ARG A 172 19.47 -32.31 18.30
CA ARG A 172 18.89 -31.37 19.28
C ARG A 172 19.84 -30.50 20.14
N ASP A 173 19.46 -29.24 20.30
CA ASP A 173 18.93 -28.79 21.61
C ASP A 173 17.98 -27.60 21.48
N LEU A 174 16.87 -27.67 22.22
CA LEU A 174 15.83 -26.65 22.33
C LEU A 174 15.63 -26.31 23.80
N SER A 175 15.36 -25.01 24.03
CA SER A 175 14.79 -24.33 25.22
C SER A 175 15.78 -23.66 26.20
N PRO A 176 15.33 -22.67 27.01
CA PRO A 176 14.92 -21.33 26.57
C PRO A 176 15.63 -20.22 27.39
N LEU A 177 15.93 -19.07 26.79
CA LEU A 177 16.43 -17.90 27.53
C LEU A 177 15.44 -16.75 27.44
N ASN A 178 14.65 -16.62 28.51
CA ASN A 178 13.90 -15.44 28.86
C ASN A 178 14.82 -14.44 29.58
N THR A 179 14.42 -13.17 29.55
CA THR A 179 14.91 -12.04 30.36
C THR A 179 16.10 -11.27 29.79
N LEU A 180 15.83 -10.12 29.17
CA LEU A 180 16.14 -8.81 29.77
C LEU A 180 15.30 -7.69 29.12
N ARG A 181 14.72 -6.90 30.02
CA ARG A 181 13.93 -5.67 29.86
C ARG A 181 14.86 -4.50 29.61
N SER A 182 14.49 -3.59 28.71
CA SER A 182 14.55 -2.12 28.82
C SER A 182 14.38 -1.54 27.41
N ASN A 183 13.19 -1.07 27.05
CA ASN A 183 12.74 0.32 27.16
C ASN A 183 13.40 1.27 26.14
N ASP A 184 12.51 2.08 25.57
CA ASP A 184 12.76 3.35 24.87
C ASP A 184 13.00 3.25 23.36
N HIS A 185 11.92 3.38 22.58
CA HIS A 185 11.72 4.43 21.56
C HIS A 185 10.36 4.23 20.88
N GLU A 186 9.31 4.52 21.63
CA GLU A 186 7.95 4.74 21.11
C GLU A 186 7.55 6.13 21.58
N GLU A 187 7.84 7.16 20.77
CA GLU A 187 7.16 8.45 20.75
C GLU A 187 7.83 9.35 19.72
N VAL A 188 7.01 9.90 18.83
CA VAL A 188 7.11 11.21 18.14
C VAL A 188 6.56 10.99 16.73
N PHE A 189 5.29 11.31 16.53
CA PHE A 189 4.77 12.09 15.40
C PHE A 189 3.24 12.26 15.54
N GLN A 190 2.85 13.06 16.54
CA GLN A 190 1.63 13.87 16.45
C GLN A 190 2.05 15.34 16.44
N LYS A 191 2.07 15.93 15.24
CA LYS A 191 1.85 17.36 14.94
C LYS A 191 2.38 17.63 13.54
N THR A 192 1.49 17.70 12.58
CA THR A 192 1.30 18.79 11.60
C THR A 192 -0.02 18.49 10.90
#